data_AF-A0A1X7QJS2-F1
#
_entry.id   AF-A0A1X7QJS2-F1
#
_cell.length_a   1.000
_cell.length_b   1.000
_cell.length_c   1.000
_cell.angle_alpha   90.00
_cell.angle_beta   90.00
_cell.angle_gamma   90.00
#
_symmetry.space_group_name_H-M   'P 1'
#
loop_
_entity.id
_entity.type
_entity.pdbx_description
1 polymer ?
#
loop_
_entity_poly.entity_id
_entity_poly.type
_entity_poly.pdbx_seq_one_letter_code
_entity_poly.pdbx_strand_id
1 'polypeptide(L)'
;MLTFLDIINHYFGYLNINGRVKNRLFSVICLIGDFYLLYKSVTYFKAQAVGRGVINLLVFLVLFYFAVMNLYFYYRGKNAIIDISPYVEKALGGDPNAPHPLNGVTAKTQVISQIQPATGLFEEQNLLPAQLTMDAEQTQRLGSLINELIESGYLSLNYAGLSDNDIYEQAQQLQRPIYAIGNQVALPFYEMKQEADRWVLYGGINAIAKQPLAQITTVGLTPIQDLAQDYQLAVAHTWITGGPNKMAGRSGVVEGNDPYQLVVQIAYQERTK
;
A
#
# COMPACT_ATOMS: atom_id res chain seq x y z
N MET A 1 21.59 -16.21 6.31
CA MET A 1 22.13 -15.64 7.57
C MET A 1 21.26 -14.46 7.92
N LEU A 2 20.52 -14.52 9.03
CA LEU A 2 19.68 -13.40 9.49
C LEU A 2 20.61 -12.24 9.84
N THR A 3 20.62 -11.21 8.98
CA THR A 3 21.37 -10.00 9.30
C THR A 3 20.60 -9.21 10.37
N PHE A 4 21.30 -8.45 11.21
CA PHE A 4 20.66 -7.59 12.21
C PHE A 4 19.62 -6.63 11.57
N LEU A 5 19.86 -6.25 10.30
CA LEU A 5 18.91 -5.49 9.48
C LEU A 5 17.62 -6.27 9.19
N ASP A 6 17.68 -7.56 8.89
CA ASP A 6 16.49 -8.41 8.66
C ASP A 6 15.65 -8.53 9.92
N ILE A 7 16.29 -8.69 11.08
CA ILE A 7 15.60 -8.76 12.37
C ILE A 7 14.89 -7.44 12.64
N ILE A 8 15.56 -6.31 12.42
CA ILE A 8 14.99 -4.97 12.55
C ILE A 8 13.79 -4.78 11.60
N ASN A 9 13.93 -5.12 10.32
CA ASN A 9 12.86 -4.95 9.34
C ASN A 9 11.64 -5.84 9.67
N HIS A 10 11.90 -7.04 10.16
CA HIS A 10 10.86 -7.98 10.60
C HIS A 10 10.16 -7.50 11.88
N TYR A 11 10.89 -7.01 12.88
CA TYR A 11 10.34 -6.49 14.13
C TYR A 11 9.51 -5.21 13.91
N PHE A 12 9.93 -4.34 12.98
CA PHE A 12 9.17 -3.14 12.61
C PHE A 12 8.03 -3.40 11.63
N GLY A 13 7.95 -4.58 11.03
CA GLY A 13 6.78 -5.02 10.26
C GLY A 13 5.63 -5.44 11.17
N TYR A 14 5.92 -5.97 12.36
CA TYR A 14 4.93 -6.45 13.34
C TYR A 14 4.30 -5.35 14.18
N LEU A 15 5.03 -4.26 14.42
CA LEU A 15 4.51 -3.11 15.14
C LEU A 15 3.95 -2.14 14.09
N ASN A 16 2.63 -1.93 14.07
CA ASN A 16 1.96 -0.95 13.21
C ASN A 16 2.30 0.50 13.64
N ILE A 17 3.59 0.82 13.59
CA ILE A 17 4.18 2.08 14.02
C ILE A 17 4.10 3.04 12.84
N ASN A 18 3.57 4.22 13.10
CA ASN A 18 3.57 5.34 12.15
C ASN A 18 4.96 5.48 11.49
N GLY A 19 5.01 5.54 10.15
CA GLY A 19 6.26 5.63 9.37
C GLY A 19 7.20 6.75 9.83
N ARG A 20 6.66 7.81 10.45
CA ARG A 20 7.46 8.84 11.14
C ARG A 20 8.38 8.29 12.21
N VAL A 21 7.88 7.44 13.09
CA VAL A 21 8.61 6.91 14.25
C VAL A 21 9.64 5.87 13.79
N LYS A 22 9.28 5.05 12.78
CA LYS A 22 10.21 4.13 12.12
C LYS A 22 11.40 4.89 11.51
N ASN A 23 11.15 5.97 10.76
CA ASN A 23 12.20 6.78 10.16
C ASN A 23 13.06 7.53 11.21
N ARG A 24 12.48 8.02 12.32
CA ARG A 24 13.25 8.60 13.44
C ARG A 24 14.23 7.58 14.02
N LEU A 25 13.76 6.35 14.22
CA LEU A 25 14.56 5.32 14.84
C LEU A 25 15.71 4.88 13.94
N PHE A 26 15.48 4.80 12.62
CA PHE A 26 16.56 4.59 11.66
C PHE A 26 17.60 5.72 11.69
N SER A 27 17.19 6.99 11.76
CA SER A 27 18.15 8.10 11.88
C SER A 27 19.01 8.01 13.15
N VAL A 28 18.42 7.59 14.28
CA VAL A 28 19.16 7.37 15.54
C VAL A 28 20.13 6.18 15.43
N ILE A 29 19.70 5.07 14.83
CA ILE A 29 20.55 3.89 14.63
C ILE A 29 21.73 4.20 13.68
N CYS A 30 21.47 4.94 12.59
CA CYS A 30 22.51 5.40 11.68
C CYS A 30 23.52 6.29 12.40
N LEU A 31 23.07 7.19 13.28
CA LEU A 31 23.95 8.05 14.07
C LEU A 31 24.83 7.23 15.02
N ILE A 32 24.31 6.18 15.67
CA ILE A 32 25.12 5.27 16.49
C ILE A 32 26.20 4.57 15.64
N GLY A 33 25.84 4.10 14.44
CA GLY A 33 26.79 3.49 13.50
C GLY A 33 27.87 4.48 13.03
N ASP A 34 27.51 5.75 12.86
CA ASP A 34 28.44 6.79 12.45
C ASP A 34 29.48 7.11 13.55
N PHE A 35 29.05 7.20 14.82
CA PHE A 35 29.99 7.34 15.94
C PHE A 35 30.93 6.14 16.11
N TYR A 36 30.56 4.95 15.63
CA TYR A 36 31.47 3.82 15.57
C TYR A 36 32.63 4.04 14.58
N LEU A 37 32.37 4.70 13.44
CA LEU A 37 33.43 5.09 12.48
C LEU A 37 34.39 6.10 13.11
N LEU A 38 33.88 7.05 13.89
CA LEU A 38 34.71 7.98 14.66
C LEU A 38 35.60 7.23 15.68
N TYR A 39 35.02 6.29 16.43
CA TYR A 39 35.78 5.43 17.37
C TYR A 39 36.89 4.64 16.66
N LYS A 40 36.58 4.05 15.50
CA LYS A 40 37.56 3.32 14.66
C LYS A 40 38.66 4.24 14.15
N SER A 41 38.31 5.44 13.71
CA SER A 41 39.27 6.44 13.25
C SER A 41 40.28 6.81 14.36
N VAL A 42 39.78 7.13 15.57
CA VAL A 42 40.63 7.42 16.74
C VAL A 42 41.54 6.24 17.08
N THR A 43 41.00 5.01 17.03
CA THR A 43 41.78 3.80 17.26
C THR A 43 42.89 3.62 16.22
N TYR A 44 42.64 3.90 14.93
CA TYR A 44 43.66 3.85 13.89
C TYR A 44 44.75 4.92 14.04
N PHE A 45 44.39 6.12 14.50
CA PHE A 45 45.38 7.16 14.81
C PHE A 45 46.30 6.74 15.97
N LYS A 46 45.73 6.14 17.04
CA LYS A 46 46.51 5.56 18.14
C LYS A 46 47.44 4.44 17.68
N ALA A 47 46.99 3.64 16.71
CA ALA A 47 47.76 2.54 16.13
C ALA A 47 48.75 2.98 15.01
N GLN A 48 49.03 4.28 14.85
CA GLN A 48 49.91 4.85 13.81
C GLN A 48 49.47 4.56 12.36
N ALA A 49 48.27 4.02 12.15
CA ALA A 49 47.69 3.73 10.84
C ALA A 49 46.97 4.97 10.27
N VAL A 50 47.71 6.06 10.08
CA VAL A 50 47.18 7.41 9.77
C VAL A 50 46.25 7.40 8.55
N GLY A 51 46.64 6.75 7.45
CA GLY A 51 45.81 6.72 6.23
C GLY A 51 44.42 6.09 6.46
N ARG A 52 44.35 4.99 7.23
CA ARG A 52 43.06 4.36 7.57
C ARG A 52 42.25 5.23 8.54
N GLY A 53 42.92 5.91 9.46
CA GLY A 53 42.29 6.87 10.37
C GLY A 53 41.63 8.02 9.61
N VAL A 54 42.35 8.64 8.67
CA VAL A 54 41.86 9.76 7.85
C VAL A 54 40.66 9.35 6.99
N ILE A 55 40.71 8.20 6.32
CA ILE A 55 39.59 7.72 5.49
C ILE A 55 38.34 7.52 6.33
N ASN A 56 38.44 6.86 7.49
CA ASN A 56 37.29 6.64 8.37
C ASN A 56 36.75 7.98 8.95
N LEU A 57 37.64 8.93 9.22
CA LEU A 57 37.25 10.28 9.69
C LEU A 57 36.48 11.04 8.62
N LEU A 58 36.93 10.99 7.36
CA LEU A 58 36.25 11.65 6.24
C LEU A 58 34.87 11.05 5.99
N VAL A 59 34.76 9.71 6.00
CA VAL A 59 33.47 9.04 5.85
C VAL A 59 32.53 9.42 7.00
N PHE A 60 33.02 9.43 8.24
CA PHE A 60 32.27 9.93 9.40
C PHE A 60 31.76 11.36 9.17
N LEU A 61 32.62 12.31 8.79
CA LEU A 61 32.20 13.71 8.61
C LEU A 61 31.10 13.87 7.54
N VAL A 62 31.19 13.11 6.45
CA VAL A 62 30.18 13.13 5.38
C VAL A 62 28.86 12.56 5.86
N LEU A 63 28.87 11.37 6.48
CA LEU A 63 27.66 10.73 6.99
C LEU A 63 27.04 11.52 8.15
N PHE A 64 27.87 12.06 9.04
CA PHE A 64 27.46 12.90 10.16
C PHE A 64 26.75 14.17 9.68
N TYR A 65 27.28 14.82 8.64
CA TYR A 65 26.64 15.97 8.02
C TYR A 65 25.22 15.62 7.54
N PHE A 66 25.05 14.52 6.80
CA PHE A 66 23.72 14.07 6.35
C PHE A 66 22.81 13.67 7.51
N ALA A 67 23.33 13.01 8.54
CA ALA A 67 22.56 12.61 9.72
C ALA A 67 22.03 13.83 10.49
N VAL A 68 22.86 14.87 10.68
CA VAL A 68 22.47 16.11 11.33
C VAL A 68 21.47 16.90 10.48
N MET A 69 21.67 16.98 9.16
CA MET A 69 20.71 17.63 8.26
C MET A 69 19.35 16.92 8.28
N ASN A 70 19.35 15.59 8.29
CA ASN A 70 18.14 14.78 8.40
C ASN A 70 17.43 15.03 9.74
N LEU A 71 18.17 15.07 10.86
CA LEU A 71 17.60 15.39 12.17
C LEU A 71 17.03 16.82 12.22
N TYR A 72 17.72 17.80 11.64
CA TYR A 72 17.27 19.20 11.56
C TYR A 72 15.97 19.33 10.76
N PHE A 73 15.93 18.74 9.56
CA PHE A 73 14.74 18.70 8.71
C PHE A 73 13.55 18.11 9.49
N TYR A 74 13.81 17.01 10.19
CA TYR A 74 12.78 16.27 10.90
C TYR A 74 12.15 17.05 12.08
N TYR A 75 12.95 17.78 12.86
CA TYR A 75 12.45 18.53 14.02
C TYR A 75 11.94 19.94 13.68
N ARG A 76 12.41 20.57 12.58
CA ARG A 76 11.98 21.93 12.19
C ARG A 76 11.01 21.98 11.01
N GLY A 77 10.82 20.89 10.27
CA GLY A 77 9.93 20.86 9.09
C GLY A 77 10.31 21.84 7.98
N LYS A 78 11.59 22.25 7.93
CA LYS A 78 12.15 23.18 6.94
C LYS A 78 13.49 22.66 6.45
N ASN A 79 13.75 22.84 5.16
CA ASN A 79 15.06 22.56 4.57
C ASN A 79 16.13 23.41 5.26
N ALA A 80 17.31 22.82 5.47
CA ALA A 80 18.47 23.60 5.92
C ALA A 80 18.87 24.61 4.84
N ILE A 81 19.42 25.75 5.24
CA ILE A 81 19.82 26.83 4.31
C ILE A 81 20.89 26.36 3.30
N ILE A 82 21.65 25.32 3.65
CA ILE A 82 22.66 24.69 2.79
C ILE A 82 22.40 23.18 2.79
N ASP A 83 21.63 22.71 1.82
CA ASP A 83 21.37 21.28 1.59
C ASP A 83 21.95 20.86 0.24
N ILE A 84 23.02 20.07 0.28
CA ILE A 84 23.69 19.50 -0.91
C ILE A 84 23.11 18.13 -1.32
N SER A 85 22.14 17.60 -0.57
CA SER A 85 21.50 16.30 -0.85
C SER A 85 20.94 16.18 -2.28
N PRO A 86 20.29 17.21 -2.87
CA PRO A 86 19.75 17.12 -4.23
C PRO A 86 20.82 16.87 -5.30
N TYR A 87 22.03 17.40 -5.10
CA TYR A 87 23.14 17.21 -6.03
C TYR A 87 23.72 15.80 -5.92
N VAL A 88 23.79 15.26 -4.70
CA VAL A 88 24.29 13.89 -4.44
C VAL A 88 23.29 12.85 -4.95
N GLU A 89 22.00 13.07 -4.76
CA GLU A 89 20.95 12.18 -5.26
C GLU A 89 20.94 12.09 -6.78
N LYS A 90 21.06 13.23 -7.47
CA LYS A 90 21.20 13.28 -8.93
C LYS A 90 22.46 12.53 -9.42
N ALA A 91 23.56 12.62 -8.68
CA ALA A 91 24.81 11.92 -9.01
C ALA A 91 24.72 10.40 -8.78
N LEU A 92 23.88 9.94 -7.85
CA LEU A 92 23.61 8.53 -7.56
C LEU A 92 22.50 7.93 -8.43
N GLY A 93 21.94 8.70 -9.37
CA GLY A 93 20.90 8.25 -10.29
C GLY A 93 19.47 8.36 -9.76
N GLY A 94 19.27 9.05 -8.63
CA GLY A 94 17.93 9.40 -8.12
C GLY A 94 17.35 10.64 -8.82
N ASP A 95 16.04 10.78 -8.79
CA ASP A 95 15.35 11.98 -9.24
C ASP A 95 15.20 12.96 -8.06
N PRO A 96 15.92 14.10 -8.03
CA PRO A 96 15.83 15.09 -6.96
C PRO A 96 14.48 15.83 -6.90
N ASN A 97 13.57 15.59 -7.85
CA ASN A 97 12.18 16.08 -7.80
C ASN A 97 11.18 14.96 -7.51
N ALA A 98 11.62 13.70 -7.39
CA ALA A 98 10.74 12.64 -6.92
C ALA A 98 10.26 12.99 -5.51
N PRO A 99 9.01 12.66 -5.14
CA PRO A 99 8.52 12.89 -3.79
C PRO A 99 9.38 12.13 -2.80
N HIS A 100 10.29 12.84 -2.12
CA HIS A 100 11.12 12.26 -1.07
C HIS A 100 10.20 11.69 0.02
N PRO A 101 10.42 10.44 0.48
CA PRO A 101 9.72 9.92 1.66
C PRO A 101 10.02 10.72 2.94
N LEU A 102 10.96 11.67 2.85
CA LEU A 102 11.30 12.62 3.90
C LEU A 102 10.62 13.97 3.81
N ASN A 103 10.10 14.42 2.66
CA ASN A 103 9.27 15.63 2.67
C ASN A 103 8.09 15.36 3.61
N GLY A 104 7.80 16.23 4.57
CA GLY A 104 6.72 16.03 5.54
C GLY A 104 5.31 15.83 4.95
N VAL A 105 5.20 15.84 3.61
CA VAL A 105 4.24 15.01 2.88
C VAL A 105 4.54 13.56 3.26
N THR A 106 3.96 13.12 4.39
CA THR A 106 3.70 11.70 4.67
C THR A 106 3.73 11.00 3.34
N ALA A 107 4.73 10.13 3.10
CA ALA A 107 4.68 9.20 2.00
C ALA A 107 3.26 8.68 2.08
N LYS A 108 2.39 9.22 1.20
CA LYS A 108 0.95 9.08 1.37
C LYS A 108 0.87 7.59 1.46
N THR A 109 0.36 7.08 2.57
CA THR A 109 0.13 5.67 2.68
C THR A 109 -0.86 5.42 1.57
N GLN A 110 -0.35 5.20 0.34
CA GLN A 110 -0.98 4.35 -0.62
C GLN A 110 -1.29 3.20 0.29
N VAL A 111 -2.58 3.09 0.59
CA VAL A 111 -3.14 1.85 1.07
C VAL A 111 -2.55 0.91 0.05
N ILE A 112 -1.48 0.23 0.47
CA ILE A 112 -1.12 -1.03 -0.09
C ILE A 112 -2.39 -1.78 0.28
N SER A 113 -3.39 -1.68 -0.60
CA SER A 113 -4.20 -2.83 -0.93
C SER A 113 -3.11 -3.85 -1.06
N GLN A 114 -2.97 -4.68 -0.03
CA GLN A 114 -2.13 -5.86 -0.15
C GLN A 114 -2.69 -6.46 -1.42
N ILE A 115 -1.94 -6.30 -2.51
CA ILE A 115 -2.17 -7.02 -3.73
C ILE A 115 -1.90 -8.42 -3.23
N GLN A 116 -2.93 -9.05 -2.67
CA GLN A 116 -2.90 -10.45 -2.39
C GLN A 116 -2.65 -11.03 -3.78
N PRO A 117 -1.51 -11.71 -3.97
CA PRO A 117 -1.29 -12.41 -5.21
C PRO A 117 -2.53 -13.24 -5.49
N ALA A 118 -2.90 -13.36 -6.76
CA ALA A 118 -4.08 -14.12 -7.15
C ALA A 118 -4.08 -15.45 -6.39
N THR A 119 -5.26 -15.91 -5.98
CA THR A 119 -5.37 -17.19 -5.27
C THR A 119 -5.14 -18.33 -6.29
N GLY A 120 -3.88 -18.54 -6.70
CA GLY A 120 -3.45 -19.47 -7.75
C GLY A 120 -2.28 -18.94 -8.61
N LEU A 121 -1.62 -19.85 -9.33
CA LEU A 121 -0.58 -19.53 -10.32
C LEU A 121 -1.26 -19.26 -11.67
N PHE A 122 -1.73 -18.03 -11.89
CA PHE A 122 -2.35 -17.63 -13.15
C PHE A 122 -1.44 -16.65 -13.90
N GLU A 123 -1.27 -16.86 -15.21
CA GLU A 123 -0.64 -15.85 -16.07
C GLU A 123 -1.60 -14.67 -16.24
N GLU A 124 -1.13 -13.44 -16.04
CA GLU A 124 -1.97 -12.21 -16.11
C GLU A 124 -2.73 -12.06 -17.44
N GLN A 125 -2.22 -12.69 -18.51
CA GLN A 125 -2.83 -12.68 -19.85
C GLN A 125 -4.18 -13.42 -19.94
N ASN A 126 -4.53 -14.23 -18.94
CA ASN A 126 -5.77 -15.02 -18.94
C ASN A 126 -6.82 -14.50 -17.94
N LEU A 127 -6.81 -13.19 -17.65
CA LEU A 127 -7.73 -12.55 -16.71
C LEU A 127 -8.77 -11.70 -17.44
N LEU A 128 -10.06 -11.94 -17.15
CA LEU A 128 -11.17 -11.16 -17.68
C LEU A 128 -11.99 -10.53 -16.56
N PRO A 129 -12.47 -9.27 -16.73
CA PRO A 129 -13.38 -8.66 -15.77
C PRO A 129 -14.72 -9.38 -15.78
N ALA A 130 -15.35 -9.52 -14.62
CA ALA A 130 -16.69 -10.08 -14.49
C ALA A 130 -17.73 -9.01 -14.15
N GLN A 131 -18.92 -9.14 -14.73
CA GLN A 131 -20.08 -8.35 -14.29
C GLN A 131 -20.84 -9.11 -13.21
N LEU A 132 -21.26 -8.34 -12.21
CA LEU A 132 -21.94 -8.85 -11.03
C LEU A 132 -23.32 -8.23 -10.91
N THR A 133 -24.27 -9.01 -10.40
CA THR A 133 -25.57 -8.52 -9.95
C THR A 133 -25.74 -8.86 -8.48
N MET A 134 -26.20 -7.89 -7.69
CA MET A 134 -26.48 -8.06 -6.27
C MET A 134 -27.96 -7.78 -6.01
N ASP A 135 -28.61 -8.65 -5.25
CA ASP A 135 -29.93 -8.37 -4.67
C ASP A 135 -29.82 -7.56 -3.37
N ALA A 136 -30.96 -7.22 -2.77
CA ALA A 136 -31.01 -6.42 -1.54
C ALA A 136 -30.37 -7.15 -0.34
N GLU A 137 -30.51 -8.47 -0.26
CA GLU A 137 -29.93 -9.28 0.82
C GLU A 137 -28.41 -9.36 0.68
N GLN A 138 -27.93 -9.59 -0.53
CA GLN A 138 -26.51 -9.59 -0.91
C GLN A 138 -25.85 -8.24 -0.63
N THR A 139 -26.53 -7.13 -0.96
CA THR A 139 -26.05 -5.78 -0.65
C THR A 139 -25.92 -5.56 0.86
N GLN A 140 -26.88 -6.05 1.64
CA GLN A 140 -26.83 -5.98 3.10
C GLN A 140 -25.69 -6.84 3.67
N ARG A 141 -25.49 -8.06 3.17
CA ARG A 141 -24.38 -8.94 3.56
C ARG A 141 -23.03 -8.31 3.26
N LEU A 142 -22.86 -7.69 2.09
CA LEU A 142 -21.65 -6.95 1.75
C LEU A 142 -21.40 -5.81 2.76
N GLY A 143 -22.44 -5.05 3.12
CA GLY A 143 -22.34 -4.01 4.14
C GLY A 143 -21.89 -4.56 5.50
N SER A 144 -22.48 -5.68 5.95
CA SER A 144 -22.10 -6.36 7.20
C SER A 144 -20.65 -6.86 7.16
N LEU A 145 -20.23 -7.46 6.05
CA LEU A 145 -18.85 -7.91 5.86
C LEU A 145 -17.86 -6.74 5.92
N ILE A 146 -18.18 -5.61 5.31
CA ILE A 146 -17.32 -4.43 5.35
C ILE A 146 -17.17 -3.91 6.77
N ASN A 147 -18.25 -3.87 7.56
CA ASN A 147 -18.18 -3.50 8.96
C ASN A 147 -17.26 -4.46 9.76
N GLU A 148 -17.40 -5.77 9.53
CA GLU A 148 -16.52 -6.77 10.15
C GLU A 148 -15.05 -6.55 9.77
N LEU A 149 -14.76 -6.25 8.50
CA LEU A 149 -13.41 -5.95 8.01
C LEU A 149 -12.83 -4.68 8.65
N ILE A 150 -13.67 -3.68 8.97
CA ILE A 150 -13.26 -2.47 9.68
C ILE A 150 -12.94 -2.78 11.14
N GLU A 151 -13.84 -3.48 11.83
CA GLU A 151 -13.69 -3.82 13.25
C GLU A 151 -12.47 -4.72 13.51
N SER A 152 -12.18 -5.62 12.58
CA SER A 152 -11.01 -6.50 12.63
C SER A 152 -9.71 -5.86 12.12
N GLY A 153 -9.77 -4.62 11.62
CA GLY A 153 -8.60 -3.84 11.19
C GLY A 153 -8.05 -4.19 9.81
N TYR A 154 -8.75 -5.00 9.00
CA TYR A 154 -8.37 -5.29 7.61
C TYR A 154 -8.70 -4.13 6.66
N LEU A 155 -9.70 -3.31 6.99
CA LEU A 155 -10.13 -2.16 6.18
C LEU A 155 -10.15 -0.88 7.03
N SER A 156 -9.61 0.22 6.49
CA SER A 156 -9.57 1.51 7.16
C SER A 156 -10.25 2.57 6.30
N LEU A 157 -11.16 3.34 6.91
CA LEU A 157 -11.90 4.43 6.28
C LEU A 157 -11.28 5.78 6.63
N ASN A 158 -10.02 6.00 6.25
CA ASN A 158 -9.26 7.19 6.64
C ASN A 158 -8.76 8.03 5.45
N TYR A 159 -9.31 7.80 4.25
CA TYR A 159 -8.94 8.52 3.03
C TYR A 159 -7.43 8.44 2.75
N ALA A 160 -6.79 7.29 3.02
CA ALA A 160 -5.34 7.12 2.90
C ALA A 160 -4.52 8.11 3.78
N GLY A 161 -5.13 8.66 4.83
CA GLY A 161 -4.54 9.66 5.72
C GLY A 161 -4.53 11.10 5.17
N LEU A 162 -5.27 11.38 4.09
CA LEU A 162 -5.36 12.71 3.49
C LEU A 162 -6.12 13.68 4.39
N SER A 163 -5.67 14.94 4.42
CA SER A 163 -6.44 16.03 5.04
C SER A 163 -7.56 16.50 4.11
N ASP A 164 -8.58 17.17 4.65
CA ASP A 164 -9.67 17.71 3.82
C ASP A 164 -9.21 18.69 2.74
N ASN A 165 -8.13 19.44 2.99
CA ASN A 165 -7.53 20.32 1.99
C ASN A 165 -6.89 19.51 0.86
N ASP A 166 -6.15 18.45 1.17
CA ASP A 166 -5.56 17.56 0.16
C ASP A 166 -6.65 16.83 -0.65
N ILE A 167 -7.71 16.39 0.02
CA ILE A 167 -8.87 15.75 -0.61
C ILE A 167 -9.55 16.73 -1.56
N TYR A 168 -9.74 17.99 -1.15
CA TYR A 168 -10.34 19.02 -1.98
C TYR A 168 -9.53 19.29 -3.25
N GLU A 169 -8.22 19.52 -3.12
CA GLU A 169 -7.34 19.75 -4.27
C GLU A 169 -7.34 18.57 -5.24
N GLN A 170 -7.25 17.35 -4.70
CA GLN A 170 -7.22 16.13 -5.50
C GLN A 170 -8.57 15.86 -6.19
N ALA A 171 -9.69 16.08 -5.49
CA ALA A 171 -11.02 15.94 -6.06
C ALA A 171 -11.29 16.97 -7.17
N GLN A 172 -10.76 18.19 -7.05
CA GLN A 172 -10.85 19.20 -8.13
C GLN A 172 -10.04 18.80 -9.36
N GLN A 173 -8.78 18.37 -9.16
CA GLN A 173 -7.90 17.99 -10.27
C GLN A 173 -8.41 16.76 -11.02
N LEU A 174 -8.88 15.74 -10.29
CA LEU A 174 -9.33 14.48 -10.87
C LEU A 174 -10.81 14.51 -11.29
N GLN A 175 -11.55 15.56 -10.92
CA GLN A 175 -12.99 15.72 -11.16
C GLN A 175 -13.81 14.49 -10.73
N ARG A 176 -13.40 13.83 -9.64
CA ARG A 176 -14.02 12.60 -9.15
C ARG A 176 -14.01 12.55 -7.62
N PRO A 177 -14.96 11.84 -7.00
CA PRO A 177 -14.96 11.64 -5.55
C PRO A 177 -13.73 10.86 -5.08
N ILE A 178 -13.28 11.17 -3.86
CA ILE A 178 -12.22 10.45 -3.17
C ILE A 178 -12.87 9.58 -2.08
N TYR A 179 -12.76 8.27 -2.23
CA TYR A 179 -13.35 7.31 -1.30
C TYR A 179 -12.48 7.11 -0.06
N ALA A 180 -13.14 6.89 1.08
CA ALA A 180 -12.49 6.66 2.36
C ALA A 180 -11.65 5.38 2.40
N ILE A 181 -12.05 4.36 1.63
CA ILE A 181 -11.32 3.09 1.43
C ILE A 181 -10.09 3.21 0.50
N GLY A 182 -9.93 4.35 -0.20
CA GLY A 182 -8.98 4.49 -1.31
C GLY A 182 -9.57 4.02 -2.65
N ASN A 183 -8.73 3.62 -3.60
CA ASN A 183 -9.20 3.25 -4.94
C ASN A 183 -9.93 1.90 -4.95
N GLN A 184 -9.31 0.88 -4.35
CA GLN A 184 -9.85 -0.47 -4.23
C GLN A 184 -9.13 -1.22 -3.11
N VAL A 185 -9.83 -2.10 -2.40
CA VAL A 185 -9.27 -2.92 -1.32
C VAL A 185 -9.50 -4.39 -1.63
N ALA A 186 -8.46 -5.22 -1.54
CA ALA A 186 -8.59 -6.65 -1.81
C ALA A 186 -9.48 -7.32 -0.76
N LEU A 187 -10.37 -8.21 -1.20
CA LEU A 187 -11.19 -9.01 -0.30
C LEU A 187 -10.35 -10.17 0.26
N PRO A 188 -10.27 -10.38 1.59
CA PRO A 188 -9.35 -11.36 2.17
C PRO A 188 -9.58 -12.80 1.75
N PHE A 189 -10.86 -13.19 1.63
CA PHE A 189 -11.24 -14.49 1.13
C PHE A 189 -12.36 -14.35 0.11
N TYR A 190 -12.21 -15.04 -1.02
CA TYR A 190 -13.21 -15.14 -2.05
C TYR A 190 -13.15 -16.52 -2.73
N GLU A 191 -14.29 -17.01 -3.16
CA GLU A 191 -14.40 -18.19 -4.01
C GLU A 191 -15.64 -18.04 -4.91
N MET A 192 -15.63 -18.72 -6.04
CA MET A 192 -16.82 -18.83 -6.89
C MET A 192 -17.37 -20.25 -6.80
N LYS A 193 -18.69 -20.36 -6.71
CA LYS A 193 -19.41 -21.63 -6.67
C LYS A 193 -20.57 -21.62 -7.65
N GLN A 194 -20.81 -22.77 -8.25
CA GLN A 194 -22.02 -23.00 -9.03
C GLN A 194 -23.12 -23.52 -8.09
N GLU A 195 -24.22 -22.78 -8.00
CA GLU A 195 -25.42 -23.17 -7.26
C GLU A 195 -26.59 -23.30 -8.22
N ALA A 196 -27.02 -24.55 -8.44
CA ALA A 196 -27.97 -24.89 -9.49
C ALA A 196 -27.50 -24.33 -10.85
N ASP A 197 -28.16 -23.28 -11.34
CA ASP A 197 -27.89 -22.65 -12.64
C ASP A 197 -27.27 -21.24 -12.53
N ARG A 198 -26.77 -20.90 -11.34
CA ARG A 198 -26.18 -19.57 -11.07
C ARG A 198 -24.76 -19.71 -10.54
N TRP A 199 -23.90 -18.82 -11.02
CA TRP A 199 -22.55 -18.67 -10.50
C TRP A 199 -22.56 -17.59 -9.43
N VAL A 200 -22.19 -17.98 -8.21
CA VAL A 200 -22.26 -17.13 -7.03
C VAL A 200 -20.86 -16.88 -6.52
N LEU A 201 -20.54 -15.60 -6.33
CA LEU A 201 -19.34 -15.15 -5.66
C LEU A 201 -19.58 -15.20 -4.15
N TYR A 202 -18.79 -16.00 -3.48
CA TYR A 202 -18.68 -16.05 -2.03
C TYR A 202 -17.50 -15.21 -1.59
N GLY A 203 -17.66 -14.53 -0.46
CA GLY A 203 -16.56 -13.79 0.15
C GLY A 203 -16.72 -13.61 1.64
N GLY A 204 -15.61 -13.32 2.31
CA GLY A 204 -15.56 -13.19 3.76
C GLY A 204 -14.18 -12.80 4.27
N ILE A 205 -14.05 -12.70 5.60
CA ILE A 205 -12.76 -12.54 6.26
C ILE A 205 -11.90 -13.83 6.16
N ASN A 206 -12.54 -14.98 6.06
CA ASN A 206 -11.92 -16.30 5.86
C ASN A 206 -12.90 -17.31 5.25
N ALA A 207 -12.41 -18.52 4.96
CA ALA A 207 -13.19 -19.58 4.32
C ALA A 207 -14.36 -20.13 5.16
N ILE A 208 -14.32 -19.97 6.48
CA ILE A 208 -15.35 -20.47 7.41
C ILE A 208 -16.52 -19.48 7.49
N ALA A 209 -16.22 -18.18 7.56
CA ALA A 209 -17.19 -17.10 7.69
C ALA A 209 -17.59 -16.46 6.35
N LYS A 210 -17.51 -17.23 5.24
CA LYS A 210 -17.87 -16.73 3.91
C LYS A 210 -19.39 -16.65 3.73
N GLN A 211 -19.83 -15.65 2.98
CA GLN A 211 -21.22 -15.41 2.65
C GLN A 211 -21.42 -15.25 1.14
N PRO A 212 -22.62 -15.51 0.59
CA PRO A 212 -22.92 -15.25 -0.81
C PRO A 212 -23.07 -13.74 -1.01
N LEU A 213 -22.16 -13.13 -1.77
CA LEU A 213 -22.06 -11.68 -1.93
C LEU A 213 -22.65 -11.17 -3.25
N ALA A 214 -22.51 -11.91 -4.33
CA ALA A 214 -23.01 -11.49 -5.65
C ALA A 214 -23.22 -12.67 -6.59
N GLN A 215 -24.07 -12.50 -7.59
CA GLN A 215 -24.16 -13.40 -8.74
C GLN A 215 -23.26 -12.89 -9.88
N ILE A 216 -22.49 -13.78 -10.49
CA ILE A 216 -21.69 -13.50 -11.68
C ILE A 216 -22.56 -13.78 -12.90
N THR A 217 -22.71 -12.78 -13.78
CA THR A 217 -23.56 -12.88 -14.98
C THR A 217 -22.73 -13.04 -16.24
N THR A 218 -21.67 -12.25 -16.40
CA THR A 218 -20.79 -12.30 -17.56
C THR A 218 -19.33 -12.26 -17.15
N VAL A 219 -18.48 -12.85 -17.99
CA VAL A 219 -17.02 -12.77 -17.93
C VAL A 219 -16.54 -12.20 -19.26
N GLY A 220 -15.90 -11.03 -19.22
CA GLY A 220 -15.66 -10.21 -20.40
C GLY A 220 -17.00 -9.75 -21.00
N LEU A 221 -17.31 -10.24 -22.20
CA LEU A 221 -18.56 -9.95 -22.92
C LEU A 221 -19.47 -11.18 -23.02
N THR A 222 -19.07 -12.31 -22.41
CA THR A 222 -19.71 -13.61 -22.61
C THR A 222 -20.50 -13.99 -21.35
N PRO A 223 -21.74 -14.50 -21.47
CA PRO A 223 -22.45 -15.12 -20.36
C PRO A 223 -21.62 -16.23 -19.71
N ILE A 224 -21.56 -16.25 -18.39
CA ILE A 224 -20.71 -17.22 -17.68
C ILE A 224 -21.18 -18.67 -17.90
N GLN A 225 -22.47 -18.88 -18.15
CA GLN A 225 -23.04 -20.20 -18.43
C GLN A 225 -22.47 -20.81 -19.71
N ASP A 226 -22.28 -20.00 -20.75
CA ASP A 226 -21.72 -20.45 -22.02
C ASP A 226 -20.22 -20.70 -21.87
N LEU A 227 -19.52 -19.75 -21.25
CA LEU A 227 -18.07 -19.82 -21.07
C LEU A 227 -17.64 -21.02 -20.21
N ALA A 228 -18.42 -21.36 -19.19
CA ALA A 228 -18.12 -22.48 -18.29
C ALA A 228 -18.20 -23.86 -18.96
N GLN A 229 -18.78 -23.98 -20.17
CA GLN A 229 -18.83 -25.25 -20.90
C GLN A 229 -17.47 -25.59 -21.50
N ASP A 230 -16.81 -24.60 -22.10
CA ASP A 230 -15.56 -24.79 -22.84
C ASP A 230 -14.31 -24.50 -21.98
N TYR A 231 -14.47 -23.68 -20.93
CA TYR A 231 -13.37 -23.22 -20.10
C TYR A 231 -13.51 -23.67 -18.64
N GLN A 232 -12.36 -23.80 -17.97
CA GLN A 232 -12.26 -23.82 -16.51
C GLN A 232 -12.11 -22.39 -16.03
N LEU A 233 -12.95 -21.99 -15.07
CA LEU A 233 -13.02 -20.62 -14.57
C LEU A 233 -12.65 -20.60 -13.09
N ALA A 234 -11.84 -19.64 -12.68
CA ALA A 234 -11.46 -19.42 -11.29
C ALA A 234 -11.45 -17.92 -10.97
N VAL A 235 -11.84 -17.55 -9.74
CA VAL A 235 -11.71 -16.15 -9.30
C VAL A 235 -10.24 -15.86 -9.04
N ALA A 236 -9.67 -14.93 -9.79
CA ALA A 236 -8.28 -14.51 -9.63
C ALA A 236 -8.17 -13.39 -8.59
N HIS A 237 -9.06 -12.41 -8.68
CA HIS A 237 -9.07 -11.26 -7.77
C HIS A 237 -10.50 -10.78 -7.49
N THR A 238 -10.71 -10.32 -6.26
CA THR A 238 -11.92 -9.62 -5.84
C THR A 238 -11.52 -8.38 -5.04
N TRP A 239 -12.05 -7.22 -5.42
CA TRP A 239 -11.84 -5.97 -4.70
C TRP A 239 -13.15 -5.31 -4.30
N ILE A 240 -13.11 -4.59 -3.18
CA ILE A 240 -14.16 -3.72 -2.68
C ILE A 240 -13.89 -2.30 -3.17
N THR A 241 -14.92 -1.64 -3.69
CA THR A 241 -14.93 -0.24 -4.12
C THR A 241 -16.16 0.51 -3.57
N GLY A 242 -16.18 1.84 -3.66
CA GLY A 242 -17.32 2.66 -3.20
C GLY A 242 -17.27 3.06 -1.72
N GLY A 243 -18.44 3.30 -1.13
CA GLY A 243 -18.58 3.71 0.27
C GLY A 243 -18.54 5.22 0.52
N PRO A 244 -18.25 5.64 1.77
CA PRO A 244 -18.11 7.04 2.14
C PRO A 244 -17.07 7.72 1.29
N ASN A 245 -17.42 8.90 0.78
CA ASN A 245 -16.57 9.66 -0.12
C ASN A 245 -16.64 11.16 0.16
N LYS A 246 -15.64 11.87 -0.38
CA LYS A 246 -15.57 13.32 -0.36
C LYS A 246 -15.34 13.84 -1.77
N MET A 247 -16.11 14.84 -2.17
CA MET A 247 -16.00 15.51 -3.46
C MET A 247 -15.71 17.00 -3.30
N ALA A 248 -15.14 17.63 -4.32
CA ALA A 248 -14.89 19.06 -4.31
C ALA A 248 -16.20 19.85 -4.41
N GLY A 249 -16.52 20.65 -3.38
CA GLY A 249 -17.58 21.64 -3.39
C GLY A 249 -17.10 23.02 -3.84
N ARG A 250 -17.89 24.06 -3.56
CA ARG A 250 -17.56 25.45 -3.91
C ARG A 250 -16.47 26.08 -3.03
N SER A 251 -16.38 25.66 -1.78
CA SER A 251 -15.49 26.27 -0.77
C SER A 251 -14.83 25.25 0.16
N GLY A 252 -14.83 23.96 -0.23
CA GLY A 252 -14.33 22.86 0.60
C GLY A 252 -14.84 21.51 0.12
N VAL A 253 -14.60 20.46 0.89
CA VAL A 253 -15.11 19.11 0.60
C VAL A 253 -16.60 18.98 0.97
N VAL A 254 -17.33 18.19 0.18
CA VAL A 254 -18.69 17.76 0.48
C VAL A 254 -18.66 16.25 0.67
N GLU A 255 -19.25 15.78 1.78
CA GLU A 255 -19.36 14.37 2.09
C GLU A 255 -20.48 13.72 1.27
N GLY A 256 -20.19 12.55 0.74
CA GLY A 256 -21.12 11.69 0.01
C GLY A 256 -20.99 10.24 0.49
N ASN A 257 -21.92 9.41 0.05
CA ASN A 257 -21.88 7.99 0.35
C ASN A 257 -22.46 7.20 -0.82
N ASP A 258 -21.59 6.47 -1.51
CA ASP A 258 -22.00 5.57 -2.59
C ASP A 258 -22.13 4.15 -2.03
N PRO A 259 -23.00 3.31 -2.62
CA PRO A 259 -23.07 1.90 -2.24
C PRO A 259 -21.71 1.23 -2.47
N TYR A 260 -21.35 0.32 -1.57
CA TYR A 260 -20.20 -0.54 -1.79
C TYR A 260 -20.45 -1.48 -2.96
N GLN A 261 -19.40 -1.73 -3.73
CA GLN A 261 -19.43 -2.58 -4.91
C GLN A 261 -18.26 -3.56 -4.89
N LEU A 262 -18.38 -4.62 -5.68
CA LEU A 262 -17.35 -5.61 -5.89
C LEU A 262 -16.86 -5.55 -7.34
N VAL A 263 -15.55 -5.59 -7.51
CA VAL A 263 -14.89 -5.73 -8.81
C VAL A 263 -14.18 -7.07 -8.81
N VAL A 264 -14.49 -7.90 -9.79
CA VAL A 264 -13.98 -9.28 -9.87
C VAL A 264 -13.26 -9.50 -11.19
N GLN A 265 -12.13 -10.20 -11.11
CA GLN A 265 -11.44 -10.75 -12.27
C GLN A 265 -11.45 -12.28 -12.20
N ILE A 266 -11.79 -12.88 -13.32
CA ILE A 266 -11.88 -14.32 -13.50
C ILE A 266 -10.72 -14.76 -14.40
N ALA A 267 -9.94 -15.72 -13.90
CA ALA A 267 -9.02 -16.48 -14.72
C ALA A 267 -9.77 -17.54 -15.51
N TYR A 268 -9.39 -17.73 -16.78
CA TYR A 268 -9.93 -18.77 -17.63
C TYR A 268 -8.81 -19.63 -18.23
N GLN A 269 -9.09 -20.91 -18.41
CA GLN A 269 -8.21 -21.84 -19.11
C GLN A 269 -9.06 -22.79 -19.95
N GLU A 270 -8.65 -23.07 -21.19
CA GLU A 270 -9.34 -24.07 -22.02
C GLU A 270 -9.38 -25.42 -21.30
N ARG A 271 -10.54 -26.08 -21.30
CA ARG A 271 -10.61 -27.46 -20.81
C ARG A 271 -9.79 -28.34 -21.73
N THR A 272 -8.67 -28.86 -21.22
CA THR A 272 -7.93 -29.91 -21.92
C THR A 272 -8.85 -31.12 -22.02
N LYS A 273 -9.14 -31.55 -23.25
CA LYS A 273 -9.94 -32.76 -23.53
C LYS A 273 -9.21 -34.03 -23.11
#